data_AF-A0A0M0J3K8-F1
#
_entry.id   AF-A0A0M0J3K8-F1
#
_cell.length_a   1.000
_cell.length_b   1.000
_cell.length_c   1.000
_cell.angle_alpha   90.00
_cell.angle_beta   90.00
_cell.angle_gamma   90.00
#
_symmetry.space_group_name_H-M   'P 1'
#
loop_
_entity.id
_entity.type
_entity.pdbx_description
1 polymer ?
#
loop_
_entity_poly.entity_id
_entity_poly.type
_entity_poly.pdbx_seq_one_letter_code
_entity_poly.pdbx_strand_id
1 'polypeptide(L)'
;MFFGGLPPGFEDAFGGGMPGGGRGPRKQVDTTKLYDVLGVEKNASSDQIKKAYRKLAVKNHPDKGGDVEAFKEIQKAFDILGDDAKRERYDQGGEEAVDGGGGGGMDPFAEMMGRGRGRAGASRAKKGENMVHPLKVTLDQIMKGSSRTLRLTRKVIDKQKGVEQCSSCGGRGAKIQTIRMGPMIQQVQKTCDACGGQGMMYRQEKRQETLEVHIPKGAPDGHKVHFSEKADEIPDGEAGDVVFVLQEQPHPEFKRKGDDLFIEREISLSEALCGFAMDLTTLDGRKLLIKTEPGEVIKPVAYDPLGEAPESATWSVFENSDCPSLENAAVAETEDLAVCKKAVSKGQLKGKGIGCFVCRNGKTVFKQCTTEQAMEAKAPSSGATLYVLQDPEATKDTRMMMAVKGEGLPRLKAPFESGNLFIKFTIEFPTSISVADLPALKKLLGPPKIVAKSKEGDDEVEVVNLTSMDPVASFKEYQPAEEEHEDEGGGGGGGQRVQCAQQ
;
A
#
# COMPACT_ATOMS: atom_id res chain seq x y z
N MET A 1 39.08 16.98 64.66
CA MET A 1 39.12 16.04 65.81
C MET A 1 38.21 16.59 66.88
N PHE A 2 37.04 15.98 67.10
CA PHE A 2 36.32 16.04 68.38
C PHE A 2 35.61 14.68 68.53
N PHE A 3 35.94 14.01 69.62
CA PHE A 3 35.66 12.61 69.95
C PHE A 3 34.68 12.54 71.13
N GLY A 4 33.94 11.43 71.21
CA GLY A 4 33.32 10.92 72.44
C GLY A 4 31.85 11.32 72.60
N GLY A 5 30.88 10.43 72.86
CA GLY A 5 30.95 9.09 73.44
C GLY A 5 29.86 9.02 74.52
N LEU A 6 28.80 8.23 74.30
CA LEU A 6 27.69 8.07 75.25
C LEU A 6 27.94 6.83 76.14
N PRO A 7 27.72 6.92 77.48
CA PRO A 7 27.84 5.78 78.39
C PRO A 7 26.50 5.03 78.60
N PRO A 8 26.54 3.84 79.24
CA PRO A 8 25.51 2.80 79.15
C PRO A 8 24.65 2.61 80.43
N GLY A 9 23.53 1.89 80.28
CA GLY A 9 22.94 1.06 81.34
C GLY A 9 21.44 1.29 81.61
N PHE A 10 20.58 0.37 81.15
CA PHE A 10 19.71 -0.40 82.04
C PHE A 10 19.12 -1.62 81.30
N GLU A 11 19.46 -2.80 81.82
CA GLU A 11 19.03 -4.12 81.39
C GLU A 11 17.61 -4.44 81.89
N ASP A 12 16.91 -5.21 81.05
CA ASP A 12 16.03 -6.33 81.37
C ASP A 12 14.79 -6.15 82.26
N ALA A 13 13.64 -6.15 81.58
CA ALA A 13 12.43 -6.84 82.03
C ALA A 13 11.85 -7.66 80.88
N PHE A 14 12.22 -8.94 80.83
CA PHE A 14 11.64 -9.98 79.97
C PHE A 14 10.14 -10.18 80.23
N GLY A 15 9.39 -10.54 79.19
CA GLY A 15 8.23 -11.44 79.37
C GLY A 15 7.08 -11.25 78.40
N GLY A 16 7.17 -11.81 77.19
CA GLY A 16 6.03 -11.90 76.27
C GLY A 16 6.38 -12.55 74.94
N GLY A 17 6.57 -13.88 74.94
CA GLY A 17 6.83 -14.65 73.72
C GLY A 17 5.59 -14.81 72.83
N MET A 18 5.79 -14.65 71.52
CA MET A 18 4.94 -15.19 70.45
C MET A 18 5.85 -15.62 69.27
N PRO A 19 5.45 -16.63 68.49
CA PRO A 19 6.33 -17.71 68.08
C PRO A 19 7.02 -17.48 66.72
N GLY A 20 8.16 -18.15 66.55
CA GLY A 20 8.94 -18.14 65.32
C GLY A 20 8.16 -18.65 64.11
N GLY A 21 8.05 -17.78 63.10
CA GLY A 21 7.72 -18.19 61.73
C GLY A 21 8.97 -18.76 61.07
N GLY A 22 9.04 -20.09 61.01
CA GLY A 22 10.10 -20.79 60.30
C GLY A 22 10.21 -20.31 58.84
N ARG A 23 11.44 -20.10 58.38
CA ARG A 23 11.74 -20.06 56.94
C ARG A 23 11.34 -21.42 56.36
N GLY A 24 10.14 -21.46 55.78
CA GLY A 24 9.73 -22.56 54.92
C GLY A 24 10.71 -22.71 53.75
N PRO A 25 10.84 -23.91 53.16
CA PRO A 25 11.70 -24.14 52.03
C PRO A 25 11.32 -23.20 50.88
N ARG A 26 12.32 -22.55 50.25
CA ARG A 26 12.11 -21.76 49.03
C ARG A 26 11.41 -22.65 48.01
N LYS A 27 10.17 -22.29 47.66
CA LYS A 27 9.40 -22.97 46.60
C LYS A 27 10.27 -22.96 45.34
N GLN A 28 10.62 -24.14 44.83
CA GLN A 28 11.35 -24.26 43.57
C GLN A 28 10.40 -23.75 42.47
N VAL A 29 10.72 -22.60 41.87
CA VAL A 29 9.86 -22.01 40.83
C VAL A 29 10.36 -22.50 39.48
N ASP A 30 9.45 -23.07 38.68
CA ASP A 30 9.76 -23.53 37.33
C ASP A 30 10.03 -22.33 36.42
N THR A 31 11.29 -22.20 36.00
CA THR A 31 11.80 -21.12 35.15
C THR A 31 12.13 -21.59 33.73
N THR A 32 11.72 -22.81 33.36
CA THR A 32 11.94 -23.38 32.02
C THR A 32 10.71 -23.30 31.13
N LYS A 33 9.50 -23.18 31.72
CA LYS A 33 8.22 -23.30 31.02
C LYS A 33 8.07 -22.39 29.79
N LEU A 34 8.49 -21.12 29.86
CA LEU A 34 8.39 -20.21 28.71
C LEU A 34 9.43 -20.52 27.62
N TYR A 35 10.58 -21.06 28.01
CA TYR A 35 11.61 -21.53 27.07
C TYR A 35 11.13 -22.79 26.34
N ASP A 36 10.44 -23.68 27.06
CA ASP A 36 9.83 -24.90 26.52
C ASP A 36 8.72 -24.57 25.50
N VAL A 37 7.88 -23.56 25.78
CA VAL A 37 6.84 -23.07 24.84
C VAL A 37 7.45 -22.53 23.53
N LEU A 38 8.60 -21.87 23.61
CA LEU A 38 9.33 -21.40 22.42
C LEU A 38 10.23 -22.48 21.80
N GLY A 39 10.41 -23.63 22.45
CA GLY A 39 11.28 -24.72 22.01
C GLY A 39 12.75 -24.33 21.97
N VAL A 40 13.21 -23.51 22.92
CA VAL A 40 14.60 -23.06 23.04
C VAL A 40 15.18 -23.44 24.40
N GLU A 41 16.51 -23.57 24.49
CA GLU A 41 17.18 -23.79 25.77
C GLU A 41 17.19 -22.52 26.64
N LYS A 42 17.30 -22.67 27.96
CA LYS A 42 17.31 -21.54 28.92
C LYS A 42 18.47 -20.56 28.69
N ASN A 43 19.59 -21.04 28.14
CA ASN A 43 20.77 -20.25 27.76
C ASN A 43 20.66 -19.61 26.36
N ALA A 44 19.52 -19.73 25.66
CA ALA A 44 19.38 -19.25 24.29
C ALA A 44 19.61 -17.75 24.18
N SER A 45 20.27 -17.32 23.09
CA SER A 45 20.47 -15.90 22.81
C SER A 45 19.15 -15.21 22.43
N SER A 46 19.09 -13.88 22.58
CA SER A 46 17.92 -13.09 22.18
C SER A 46 17.55 -13.28 20.70
N ASP A 47 18.54 -13.51 19.83
CA ASP A 47 18.33 -13.83 18.43
C ASP A 47 17.72 -15.22 18.20
N GLN A 48 18.10 -16.22 19.00
CA GLN A 48 17.50 -17.56 18.96
C GLN A 48 16.04 -17.52 19.41
N ILE A 49 15.73 -16.77 20.47
CA ILE A 49 14.36 -16.55 20.96
C ILE A 49 13.50 -15.86 19.89
N LYS A 50 13.99 -14.78 19.27
CA LYS A 50 13.30 -14.08 18.17
C LYS A 50 13.09 -14.98 16.95
N LYS A 51 14.07 -15.81 16.61
CA LYS A 51 13.96 -16.76 15.49
C LYS A 51 12.94 -17.86 15.76
N ALA A 52 12.92 -18.40 16.97
CA ALA A 52 11.96 -19.42 17.40
C ALA A 52 10.53 -18.87 17.41
N TYR A 53 10.32 -17.67 17.97
CA TYR A 53 9.03 -16.98 17.94
C TYR A 53 8.52 -16.77 16.52
N ARG A 54 9.33 -16.23 15.60
CA ARG A 54 8.92 -16.02 14.20
C ARG A 54 8.49 -17.32 13.52
N LYS A 55 9.19 -18.43 13.78
CA LYS A 55 8.86 -19.74 13.23
C LYS A 55 7.53 -20.28 13.77
N LEU A 56 7.31 -20.16 15.08
CA LEU A 56 6.10 -20.65 15.75
C LEU A 56 4.88 -19.77 15.48
N ALA A 57 5.06 -18.44 15.44
CA ALA A 57 3.99 -17.48 15.15
C ALA A 57 3.46 -17.63 13.72
N VAL A 58 4.31 -17.92 12.73
CA VAL A 58 3.87 -18.20 11.36
C VAL A 58 3.13 -19.54 11.26
N LYS A 59 3.54 -20.53 12.04
CA LYS A 59 2.94 -21.87 12.07
C LYS A 59 1.57 -21.89 12.74
N ASN A 60 1.44 -21.16 13.85
CA ASN A 60 0.22 -21.15 14.68
C ASN A 60 -0.65 -19.90 14.44
N HIS A 61 -0.45 -19.17 13.34
CA HIS A 61 -1.24 -17.98 13.04
C HIS A 61 -2.72 -18.36 12.78
N PRO A 62 -3.72 -17.68 13.39
CA PRO A 62 -5.14 -17.98 13.20
C PRO A 62 -5.58 -17.96 11.73
N ASP A 63 -5.12 -16.97 10.95
CA ASP A 63 -5.44 -16.86 9.51
C ASP A 63 -4.87 -18.01 8.65
N LYS A 64 -3.91 -18.78 9.18
CA LYS A 64 -3.31 -19.94 8.51
C LYS A 64 -3.81 -21.28 9.07
N GLY A 65 -4.88 -21.26 9.87
CA GLY A 65 -5.50 -22.46 10.45
C GLY A 65 -4.79 -22.99 11.70
N GLY A 66 -4.00 -22.15 12.39
CA GLY A 66 -3.37 -22.50 13.65
C GLY A 66 -4.29 -22.39 14.87
N ASP A 67 -3.92 -23.06 15.96
CA ASP A 67 -4.65 -22.99 17.24
C ASP A 67 -4.45 -21.65 17.95
N VAL A 68 -5.57 -21.02 18.33
CA VAL A 68 -5.62 -19.68 18.94
C VAL A 68 -5.03 -19.70 20.36
N GLU A 69 -5.22 -20.79 21.11
CA GLU A 69 -4.69 -20.90 22.48
C GLU A 69 -3.17 -21.09 22.46
N ALA A 70 -2.66 -21.99 21.62
CA ALA A 70 -1.22 -22.13 21.42
C ALA A 70 -0.55 -20.82 20.96
N PHE A 71 -1.22 -20.04 20.11
CA PHE A 71 -0.70 -18.74 19.66
C PHE A 71 -0.61 -17.72 20.81
N LYS A 72 -1.61 -17.67 21.71
CA LYS A 72 -1.58 -16.81 22.90
C LYS A 72 -0.41 -17.16 23.83
N GLU A 73 -0.15 -18.45 24.05
CA GLU A 73 0.97 -18.90 24.88
C GLU A 73 2.33 -18.53 24.28
N ILE A 74 2.48 -18.68 22.95
CA ILE A 74 3.69 -18.27 22.22
C ILE A 74 3.90 -16.76 22.32
N GLN A 75 2.84 -15.95 22.22
CA GLN A 75 2.92 -14.50 22.41
C GLN A 75 3.32 -14.13 23.84
N LYS A 76 2.72 -14.77 24.85
CA LYS A 76 3.06 -14.55 26.26
C LYS A 76 4.53 -14.89 26.53
N ALA A 77 5.02 -16.01 26.00
CA ALA A 77 6.42 -16.42 26.16
C ALA A 77 7.39 -15.42 25.50
N PHE A 78 7.06 -14.90 24.31
CA PHE A 78 7.91 -13.91 23.64
C PHE A 78 7.87 -12.53 24.30
N ASP A 79 6.73 -12.07 24.83
CA ASP A 79 6.66 -10.79 25.54
C ASP A 79 7.55 -10.76 26.79
N ILE A 80 7.75 -11.91 27.43
CA ILE A 80 8.59 -12.05 28.62
C ILE A 80 10.05 -12.33 28.25
N LEU A 81 10.31 -13.30 27.36
CA LEU A 81 11.68 -13.72 27.01
C LEU A 81 12.35 -12.86 25.94
N GLY A 82 11.58 -12.07 25.19
CA GLY A 82 12.08 -11.18 24.14
C GLY A 82 12.64 -9.85 24.64
N ASP A 83 12.31 -9.46 25.87
CA ASP A 83 12.83 -8.28 26.57
C ASP A 83 13.84 -8.72 27.63
N ASP A 84 15.07 -8.20 27.56
CA ASP A 84 16.16 -8.65 28.41
C ASP A 84 15.88 -8.40 29.92
N ALA A 85 15.17 -7.32 30.26
CA ALA A 85 14.84 -6.98 31.65
C ALA A 85 13.69 -7.84 32.21
N LYS A 86 12.68 -8.17 31.40
CA LYS A 86 11.62 -9.12 31.79
C LYS A 86 12.14 -10.56 31.88
N ARG A 87 13.03 -10.94 30.96
CA ARG A 87 13.70 -12.25 30.97
C ARG A 87 14.52 -12.43 32.24
N GLU A 88 15.28 -11.43 32.65
CA GLU A 88 16.05 -11.49 33.89
C GLU A 88 15.15 -11.69 35.12
N ARG A 89 14.01 -11.01 35.20
CA ARG A 89 13.03 -11.20 36.29
C ARG A 89 12.39 -12.58 36.26
N TYR A 90 12.07 -13.08 35.07
CA TYR A 90 11.56 -14.43 34.88
C TYR A 90 12.58 -15.50 35.32
N ASP A 91 13.85 -15.32 34.97
CA ASP A 91 14.92 -16.25 35.34
C ASP A 91 15.20 -16.25 36.85
N GLN A 92 14.94 -15.14 37.55
CA GLN A 92 15.11 -14.99 39.00
C GLN A 92 13.91 -15.49 39.82
N GLY A 93 12.68 -15.47 39.28
CA GLY A 93 11.48 -15.75 40.09
C GLY A 93 10.27 -16.33 39.37
N GLY A 94 10.42 -16.82 38.14
CA GLY A 94 9.37 -17.48 37.34
C GLY A 94 8.24 -16.55 36.90
N GLU A 95 7.13 -17.12 36.43
CA GLU A 95 5.98 -16.33 35.91
C GLU A 95 5.43 -15.36 36.98
N GLU A 96 5.39 -15.77 38.25
CA GLU A 96 4.88 -14.94 39.36
C GLU A 96 5.72 -13.67 39.59
N ALA A 97 7.03 -13.69 39.31
CA ALA A 97 7.90 -12.52 39.46
C ALA A 97 7.76 -11.48 38.33
N VAL A 98 7.22 -11.90 37.18
CA VAL A 98 6.91 -11.01 36.06
C VAL A 98 5.49 -10.46 36.17
N ASP A 99 4.54 -11.27 36.69
CA ASP A 99 3.14 -10.87 36.92
C ASP A 99 2.97 -9.97 38.16
N GLY A 100 3.87 -10.08 39.15
CA GLY A 100 3.85 -9.30 40.39
C GLY A 100 4.34 -7.85 40.28
N GLY A 101 4.64 -7.37 39.06
CA GLY A 101 5.29 -6.08 38.81
C GLY A 101 4.50 -5.16 37.88
N GLY A 102 3.23 -4.88 38.18
CA GLY A 102 2.47 -3.86 37.45
C GLY A 102 0.97 -4.10 37.46
N GLY A 103 0.22 -3.29 38.21
CA GLY A 103 -1.23 -3.30 38.14
C GLY A 103 -1.72 -2.95 36.74
N GLY A 104 -2.49 -3.86 36.14
CA GLY A 104 -3.21 -3.59 34.89
C GLY A 104 -3.32 -4.81 33.98
N GLY A 105 -3.99 -5.87 34.45
CA GLY A 105 -4.56 -6.87 33.53
C GLY A 105 -5.66 -6.19 32.72
N MET A 106 -5.30 -5.66 31.55
CA MET A 106 -6.24 -5.21 30.54
C MET A 106 -6.65 -6.43 29.73
N ASP A 107 -7.88 -6.84 29.97
CA ASP A 107 -8.66 -7.60 29.00
C ASP A 107 -8.79 -6.71 27.74
N PRO A 108 -8.10 -7.03 26.61
CA PRO A 108 -7.98 -6.10 25.48
C PRO A 108 -9.30 -5.79 24.79
N PHE A 109 -10.33 -6.59 25.07
CA PHE A 109 -11.69 -6.41 24.55
C PHE A 109 -12.62 -5.65 25.52
N ALA A 110 -12.30 -5.62 26.82
CA ALA A 110 -13.11 -4.88 27.81
C ALA A 110 -12.73 -3.40 27.91
N GLU A 111 -11.54 -3.02 27.44
CA GLU A 111 -11.07 -1.63 27.47
C GLU A 111 -11.65 -0.76 26.35
N MET A 112 -12.06 -1.37 25.22
CA MET A 112 -12.66 -0.63 24.10
C MET A 112 -14.15 -0.32 24.32
N MET A 113 -14.84 -1.07 25.20
CA MET A 113 -16.27 -0.94 25.47
C MET A 113 -16.53 -0.45 26.89
N GLY A 114 -16.15 0.81 27.13
CA GLY A 114 -16.95 1.71 27.95
C GLY A 114 -16.88 1.52 29.46
N ARG A 115 -15.84 2.07 30.09
CA ARG A 115 -15.97 2.71 31.41
C ARG A 115 -14.88 3.75 31.61
N GLY A 116 -15.23 4.99 31.32
CA GLY A 116 -14.41 6.16 31.58
C GLY A 116 -14.04 6.26 33.07
N ARG A 117 -12.73 6.22 33.34
CA ARG A 117 -12.11 6.83 34.50
C ARG A 117 -10.68 7.17 34.14
N GLY A 118 -10.44 8.46 33.94
CA GLY A 118 -9.14 9.02 33.57
C GLY A 118 -8.07 8.57 34.54
N ARG A 119 -7.05 7.90 34.00
CA ARG A 119 -5.81 7.59 34.69
C ARG A 119 -4.74 8.49 34.09
N ALA A 120 -4.16 9.32 34.96
CA ALA A 120 -3.19 10.35 34.65
C ALA A 120 -2.09 9.82 33.72
N GLY A 121 -2.03 10.38 32.51
CA GLY A 121 -0.96 10.12 31.57
C GLY A 121 0.35 10.64 32.15
N ALA A 122 1.38 9.78 32.15
CA ALA A 122 2.75 10.27 32.10
C ALA A 122 2.81 11.26 30.93
N SER A 123 3.10 12.53 31.23
CA SER A 123 3.18 13.60 30.25
C SER A 123 4.28 13.26 29.25
N ARG A 124 3.92 12.56 28.16
CA ARG A 124 4.76 12.47 26.99
C ARG A 124 5.07 13.91 26.59
N ALA A 125 6.34 14.29 26.57
CA ALA A 125 6.76 15.59 26.08
C ALA A 125 6.06 15.83 24.74
N LYS A 126 5.39 16.97 24.59
CA LYS A 126 4.69 17.26 23.32
C LYS A 126 5.76 17.27 22.24
N LYS A 127 5.50 16.64 21.10
CA LYS A 127 6.40 16.69 19.95
C LYS A 127 5.84 17.67 18.94
N GLY A 128 6.69 18.55 18.41
CA GLY A 128 6.35 19.48 17.35
C GLY A 128 5.93 18.78 16.06
N GLU A 129 5.28 19.53 15.17
CA GLU A 129 4.84 19.00 13.88
C GLU A 129 6.04 18.69 12.97
N ASN A 130 5.92 17.61 12.19
CA ASN A 130 6.96 17.20 11.25
C ASN A 130 6.93 18.08 9.99
N MET A 131 8.10 18.44 9.46
CA MET A 131 8.22 19.09 8.16
C MET A 131 8.43 18.05 7.06
N VAL A 132 7.58 18.05 6.05
CA VAL A 132 7.68 17.13 4.91
C VAL A 132 8.22 17.87 3.68
N HIS A 133 9.36 17.42 3.16
CA HIS A 133 9.98 18.00 1.96
C HIS A 133 10.02 16.98 0.81
N PRO A 134 9.35 17.24 -0.31
CA PRO A 134 9.47 16.39 -1.49
C PRO A 134 10.85 16.56 -2.13
N LEU A 135 11.56 15.46 -2.35
CA LEU A 135 12.87 15.44 -3.00
C LEU A 135 12.76 14.76 -4.37
N LYS A 136 12.77 15.57 -5.44
CA LYS A 136 12.71 15.10 -6.83
C LYS A 136 13.97 14.33 -7.20
N VAL A 137 13.87 13.05 -7.54
CA VAL A 137 15.00 12.17 -7.88
C VAL A 137 14.81 11.52 -9.25
N THR A 138 15.90 11.38 -10.01
CA THR A 138 15.86 10.69 -11.32
C THR A 138 16.16 9.20 -11.15
N LEU A 139 15.74 8.38 -12.12
CA LEU A 139 16.06 6.94 -12.14
C LEU A 139 17.57 6.67 -12.12
N ASP A 140 18.39 7.48 -12.81
CA ASP A 140 19.85 7.36 -12.78
C ASP A 140 20.42 7.50 -11.36
N GLN A 141 19.88 8.45 -10.59
CA GLN A 141 20.30 8.70 -9.22
C GLN A 141 19.85 7.60 -8.26
N ILE A 142 18.67 7.02 -8.50
CA ILE A 142 18.17 5.86 -7.75
C ILE A 142 19.01 4.62 -8.04
N MET A 143 19.44 4.44 -9.29
CA MET A 143 20.27 3.30 -9.68
C MET A 143 21.68 3.42 -9.06
N LYS A 144 22.38 4.54 -9.25
CA LYS A 144 23.77 4.73 -8.74
C LYS A 144 23.83 4.97 -7.24
N GLY A 145 22.73 5.41 -6.63
CA GLY A 145 22.74 6.04 -5.31
C GLY A 145 23.36 7.43 -5.40
N SER A 146 22.85 8.37 -4.61
CA SER A 146 23.39 9.73 -4.58
C SER A 146 23.20 10.36 -3.20
N SER A 147 24.05 11.31 -2.83
CA SER A 147 23.79 12.20 -1.70
C SER A 147 23.45 13.60 -2.22
N ARG A 148 22.52 14.27 -1.54
CA ARG A 148 22.11 15.64 -1.87
C ARG A 148 22.12 16.50 -0.63
N THR A 149 22.89 17.58 -0.67
CA THR A 149 22.92 18.59 0.40
C THR A 149 21.80 19.60 0.20
N LEU A 150 20.90 19.72 1.17
CA LEU A 150 19.77 20.64 1.14
C LEU A 150 19.85 21.61 2.31
N ARG A 151 19.68 22.90 2.02
CA ARG A 151 19.60 23.95 3.04
C ARG A 151 18.15 24.13 3.45
N LEU A 152 17.87 23.89 4.73
CA LEU A 152 16.56 24.08 5.33
C LEU A 152 16.57 25.29 6.24
N THR A 153 15.44 25.97 6.31
CA THR A 153 15.22 27.04 7.29
C THR A 153 14.19 26.55 8.29
N ARG A 154 14.54 26.52 9.57
CA ARG A 154 13.64 26.14 10.66
C ARG A 154 13.53 27.26 11.69
N LYS A 155 12.42 27.28 12.43
CA LYS A 155 12.18 28.21 13.53
C LYS A 155 12.67 27.59 14.83
N VAL A 156 13.57 28.29 15.50
CA VAL A 156 14.15 27.91 16.79
C VAL A 156 13.69 28.93 17.83
N ILE A 157 13.41 28.48 19.05
CA ILE A 157 13.01 29.38 20.13
C ILE A 157 14.27 29.92 20.80
N ASP A 158 14.34 31.25 20.96
CA ASP A 158 15.45 31.89 21.67
C ASP A 158 15.37 31.55 23.17
N LYS A 159 16.11 30.52 23.59
CA LYS A 159 16.18 30.06 24.99
C LYS A 159 16.78 31.10 25.93
N GLN A 160 17.47 32.14 25.43
CA GLN A 160 18.09 33.18 26.26
C GLN A 160 17.08 34.23 26.74
N LYS A 161 16.03 34.50 25.95
CA LYS A 161 14.94 35.41 26.32
C LYS A 161 13.77 34.71 27.03
N GLY A 162 13.82 33.38 27.12
CA GLY A 162 12.87 32.57 27.88
C GLY A 162 11.50 32.43 27.21
N VAL A 163 10.80 31.37 27.61
CA VAL A 163 9.37 31.20 27.32
C VAL A 163 8.63 31.75 28.54
N GLU A 164 7.89 32.86 28.38
CA GLU A 164 7.15 33.48 29.47
C GLU A 164 5.66 33.11 29.40
N GLN A 165 5.01 32.97 30.56
CA GLN A 165 3.56 32.74 30.59
C GLN A 165 2.81 34.00 30.16
N CYS A 166 1.82 33.85 29.28
CA CYS A 166 1.03 34.98 28.80
C CYS A 166 0.28 35.65 29.96
N SER A 167 0.72 36.86 30.32
CA SER A 167 0.14 37.68 31.40
C SER A 167 -1.34 38.00 31.17
N SER A 168 -1.75 38.12 29.91
CA SER A 168 -3.12 38.42 29.52
C SER A 168 -4.13 37.30 29.83
N CYS A 169 -3.74 36.03 29.74
CA CYS A 169 -4.64 34.89 29.98
C CYS A 169 -4.20 34.00 31.15
N GLY A 170 -3.12 34.36 31.84
CA GLY A 170 -2.53 33.53 32.90
C GLY A 170 -2.17 32.12 32.41
N GLY A 171 -1.69 31.99 31.18
CA GLY A 171 -1.36 30.70 30.56
C GLY A 171 -2.53 29.86 30.07
N ARG A 172 -3.78 30.33 30.16
CA ARG A 172 -4.95 29.56 29.76
C ARG A 172 -5.22 29.55 28.25
N GLY A 173 -4.53 30.38 27.47
CA GLY A 173 -4.70 30.49 26.02
C GLY A 173 -6.04 31.11 25.57
N ALA A 174 -7.03 31.24 26.45
CA ALA A 174 -8.33 31.83 26.16
C ALA A 174 -8.74 32.82 27.25
N LYS A 175 -9.51 33.84 26.84
CA LYS A 175 -10.16 34.81 27.73
C LYS A 175 -11.66 34.57 27.70
N ILE A 176 -12.30 34.55 28.87
CA ILE A 176 -13.76 34.46 28.97
C ILE A 176 -14.33 35.87 28.75
N GLN A 177 -15.08 36.05 27.66
CA GLN A 177 -15.76 37.30 27.36
C GLN A 177 -17.24 37.16 27.71
N THR A 178 -17.70 37.98 28.64
CA THR A 178 -19.09 37.98 29.08
C THR A 178 -19.89 38.94 28.20
N ILE A 179 -20.73 38.41 27.30
CA ILE A 179 -21.62 39.18 26.45
C ILE A 179 -22.96 39.33 27.18
N ARG A 180 -23.36 40.56 27.48
CA ARG A 180 -24.67 40.86 28.09
C ARG A 180 -25.67 41.21 26.98
N MET A 181 -26.63 40.31 26.76
CA MET A 181 -27.76 40.49 25.84
C MET A 181 -29.00 40.80 26.69
N GLY A 182 -29.10 42.05 27.16
CA GLY A 182 -30.18 42.46 28.05
C GLY A 182 -30.18 41.70 29.39
N PRO A 183 -31.29 41.10 29.84
CA PRO A 183 -31.37 40.36 31.10
C PRO A 183 -30.61 39.01 31.08
N MET A 184 -30.09 38.57 29.93
CA MET A 184 -29.29 37.35 29.79
C MET A 184 -27.79 37.65 29.70
N ILE A 185 -27.01 36.95 30.53
CA ILE A 185 -25.54 36.99 30.53
C ILE A 185 -25.02 35.69 29.91
N GLN A 186 -24.32 35.77 28.78
CA GLN A 186 -23.69 34.63 28.13
C GLN A 186 -22.16 34.77 28.22
N GLN A 187 -21.49 33.77 28.79
CA GLN A 187 -20.03 33.71 28.83
C GLN A 187 -19.53 32.95 27.61
N VAL A 188 -18.74 33.60 26.76
CA VAL A 188 -18.15 32.99 25.55
C VAL A 188 -16.64 32.94 25.72
N GLN A 189 -16.05 31.77 25.50
CA GLN A 189 -14.59 31.60 25.54
C GLN A 189 -14.00 32.06 24.21
N LYS A 190 -13.25 33.16 24.21
CA LYS A 190 -12.54 33.68 23.04
C LYS A 190 -11.06 33.33 23.15
N THR A 191 -10.41 33.01 22.04
CA THR A 191 -8.94 32.85 22.00
C THR A 191 -8.26 34.13 22.49
N CYS A 192 -7.19 33.98 23.28
CA CYS A 192 -6.49 35.14 23.83
C CYS A 192 -5.71 35.85 22.72
N ASP A 193 -6.12 37.08 22.40
CA ASP A 193 -5.50 37.89 21.33
C ASP A 193 -4.01 38.15 21.55
N ALA A 194 -3.54 38.21 22.80
CA ALA A 194 -2.14 38.51 23.14
C ALA A 194 -1.16 37.36 22.86
N CYS A 195 -1.60 36.10 22.97
CA CYS A 195 -0.75 34.92 22.74
C CYS A 195 -1.30 34.01 21.63
N GLY A 196 -2.31 34.46 20.88
CA GLY A 196 -2.92 33.70 19.79
C GLY A 196 -3.44 32.31 20.18
N GLY A 197 -3.85 32.09 21.43
CA GLY A 197 -4.29 30.77 21.89
C GLY A 197 -3.25 29.91 22.61
N GLN A 198 -1.95 30.27 22.56
CA GLN A 198 -0.86 29.37 22.99
C GLN A 198 -0.57 29.40 24.50
N GLY A 199 -1.06 30.40 25.24
CA GLY A 199 -0.82 30.55 26.68
C GLY A 199 0.60 30.98 27.07
N MET A 200 1.55 30.92 26.15
CA MET A 200 2.95 31.32 26.35
C MET A 200 3.36 32.39 25.33
N MET A 201 4.32 33.22 25.70
CA MET A 201 4.96 34.25 24.89
C MET A 201 6.42 33.87 24.70
N TYR A 202 6.88 33.80 23.46
CA TYR A 202 8.26 33.44 23.11
C TYR A 202 8.66 34.11 21.80
N ARG A 203 9.97 34.30 21.61
CA ARG A 203 10.54 34.84 20.37
C ARG A 203 11.10 33.70 19.53
N GLN A 204 10.71 33.67 18.26
CA GLN A 204 11.23 32.73 17.28
C GLN A 204 12.33 33.39 16.45
N GLU A 205 13.41 32.64 16.19
CA GLU A 205 14.48 33.00 15.26
C GLU A 205 14.55 31.98 14.12
N LYS A 206 14.79 32.46 12.90
CA LYS A 206 14.99 31.58 11.74
C LYS A 206 16.44 31.13 11.70
N ARG A 207 16.69 29.83 11.82
CA ARG A 207 18.01 29.22 11.67
C ARG A 207 18.07 28.44 10.37
N GLN A 208 19.15 28.65 9.62
CA GLN A 208 19.47 27.84 8.45
C GLN A 208 20.34 26.65 8.86
N GLU A 209 20.00 25.47 8.39
CA GLU A 209 20.71 24.23 8.66
C GLU A 209 20.87 23.44 7.35
N THR A 210 22.06 22.92 7.10
CA THR A 210 22.32 22.10 5.90
C THR A 210 22.25 20.63 6.28
N LEU A 211 21.39 19.87 5.62
CA LEU A 211 21.26 18.43 5.81
C LEU A 211 21.74 17.70 4.55
N GLU A 212 22.56 16.66 4.73
CA GLU A 212 22.93 15.76 3.64
C GLU A 212 21.98 14.57 3.62
N VAL A 213 21.18 14.48 2.55
CA VAL A 213 20.20 13.43 2.34
C VAL A 213 20.83 12.34 1.47
N HIS A 214 21.03 11.16 2.04
CA HIS A 214 21.49 9.98 1.30
C HIS A 214 20.30 9.28 0.66
N ILE A 215 20.34 9.14 -0.67
CA ILE A 215 19.38 8.39 -1.47
C ILE A 215 19.93 6.98 -1.67
N PRO A 216 19.35 5.97 -1.02
CA PRO A 216 19.84 4.60 -1.15
C PRO A 216 19.55 4.05 -2.55
N LYS A 217 20.42 3.14 -3.01
CA LYS A 217 20.24 2.46 -4.29
C LYS A 217 18.92 1.69 -4.30
N GLY A 218 18.16 1.82 -5.37
CA GLY A 218 16.90 1.08 -5.51
C GLY A 218 15.74 1.60 -4.67
N ALA A 219 15.88 2.79 -4.06
CA ALA A 219 14.80 3.37 -3.26
C ALA A 219 13.49 3.41 -4.07
N PRO A 220 12.37 2.91 -3.53
CA PRO A 220 11.07 3.02 -4.18
C PRO A 220 10.58 4.48 -4.18
N ASP A 221 9.66 4.78 -5.08
CA ASP A 221 8.94 6.06 -5.01
C ASP A 221 8.23 6.22 -3.66
N GLY A 222 8.22 7.43 -3.12
CA GLY A 222 7.68 7.72 -1.79
C GLY A 222 8.56 7.27 -0.61
N HIS A 223 9.77 6.75 -0.84
CA HIS A 223 10.71 6.41 0.24
C HIS A 223 10.99 7.63 1.14
N LYS A 224 10.98 7.41 2.46
CA LYS A 224 11.09 8.48 3.46
C LYS A 224 12.44 8.44 4.16
N VAL A 225 13.16 9.55 4.10
CA VAL A 225 14.41 9.76 4.86
C VAL A 225 14.12 10.70 6.02
N HIS A 226 14.35 10.21 7.24
CA HIS A 226 13.99 10.90 8.48
C HIS A 226 15.20 11.57 9.13
N PHE A 227 15.04 12.82 9.56
CA PHE A 227 15.99 13.57 10.38
C PHE A 227 15.30 14.01 11.68
N SER A 228 15.68 13.37 12.78
CA SER A 228 15.05 13.59 14.09
C SER A 228 15.31 14.98 14.65
N GLU A 229 14.29 15.62 15.21
CA GLU A 229 14.37 16.91 15.92
C GLU A 229 14.92 18.08 15.09
N LYS A 230 14.78 18.00 13.76
CA LYS A 230 15.22 19.04 12.82
C LYS A 230 14.10 19.95 12.33
N ALA A 231 12.86 19.75 12.79
CA ALA A 231 11.73 20.61 12.44
C ALA A 231 11.69 21.90 13.28
N ASP A 232 10.59 22.65 13.15
CA ASP A 232 10.31 23.83 13.97
C ASP A 232 10.19 23.44 15.46
N GLU A 233 10.83 24.23 16.33
CA GLU A 233 10.74 24.05 17.78
C GLU A 233 9.41 24.58 18.33
N ILE A 234 8.87 23.86 19.31
CA ILE A 234 7.68 24.28 20.06
C ILE A 234 8.06 24.67 21.49
N PRO A 235 7.33 25.59 22.14
CA PRO A 235 7.71 26.11 23.47
C PRO A 235 7.60 25.08 24.60
N ASP A 236 6.74 24.09 24.43
CA ASP A 236 6.32 23.14 25.47
C ASP A 236 6.61 21.69 25.04
N GLY A 237 7.77 21.46 24.39
CA GLY A 237 8.06 20.16 23.81
C GLY A 237 9.34 20.04 22.98
N GLU A 238 9.54 18.87 22.41
CA GLU A 238 10.64 18.54 21.48
C GLU A 238 10.28 18.99 20.06
N ALA A 239 11.28 19.29 19.24
CA ALA A 239 11.06 19.59 17.82
C ALA A 239 10.53 18.36 17.07
N GLY A 240 9.71 18.60 16.04
CA GLY A 240 9.33 17.54 15.10
C GLY A 240 10.50 17.05 14.25
N ASP A 241 10.22 16.10 13.37
CA ASP A 241 11.19 15.56 12.44
C ASP A 241 11.11 16.23 11.06
N VAL A 242 12.24 16.30 10.36
CA VAL A 242 12.23 16.58 8.92
C VAL A 242 12.17 15.26 8.18
N VAL A 243 11.17 15.12 7.32
CA VAL A 243 10.95 13.94 6.50
C VAL A 243 11.11 14.31 5.03
N PHE A 244 12.16 13.83 4.40
CA PHE A 244 12.30 13.92 2.95
C PHE A 244 11.58 12.75 2.29
N VAL A 245 10.63 13.05 1.40
CA VAL A 245 9.91 12.04 0.64
C VAL A 245 10.48 12.04 -0.77
N LEU A 246 11.09 10.94 -1.19
CA LEU A 246 11.58 10.81 -2.56
C LEU A 246 10.41 10.83 -3.53
N GLN A 247 10.54 11.63 -4.59
CA GLN A 247 9.59 11.71 -5.70
C GLN A 247 10.33 11.37 -6.98
N GLU A 248 10.03 10.22 -7.55
CA GLU A 248 10.60 9.78 -8.82
C GLU A 248 10.15 10.68 -9.97
N GLN A 249 11.11 11.13 -10.78
CA GLN A 249 10.83 11.92 -11.97
C GLN A 249 10.60 10.99 -13.17
N PRO A 250 9.61 11.29 -14.03
CA PRO A 250 9.41 10.57 -15.28
C PRO A 250 10.69 10.59 -16.14
N HIS A 251 11.07 9.43 -16.68
CA HIS A 251 12.19 9.30 -17.59
C HIS A 251 11.68 9.06 -19.03
N PRO A 252 12.34 9.62 -20.07
CA PRO A 252 11.87 9.50 -21.45
C PRO A 252 11.82 8.06 -21.97
N GLU A 253 12.86 7.26 -21.70
CA GLU A 253 12.95 5.88 -22.22
C GLU A 253 12.51 4.79 -21.23
N PHE A 254 12.89 4.92 -19.95
CA PHE A 254 12.64 3.90 -18.93
C PHE A 254 11.42 4.23 -18.07
N LYS A 255 10.50 3.28 -17.96
CA LYS A 255 9.37 3.32 -17.04
C LYS A 255 9.57 2.27 -15.96
N ARG A 256 9.42 2.64 -14.68
CA ARG A 256 9.66 1.74 -13.54
C ARG A 256 8.36 1.10 -13.05
N LYS A 257 8.41 -0.19 -12.72
CA LYS A 257 7.38 -0.85 -11.89
C LYS A 257 8.05 -1.78 -10.89
N GLY A 258 7.99 -1.41 -9.61
CA GLY A 258 8.74 -2.12 -8.57
C GLY A 258 10.24 -1.96 -8.78
N ASP A 259 10.96 -3.08 -8.90
CA ASP A 259 12.40 -3.09 -9.21
C ASP A 259 12.67 -3.31 -10.72
N ASP A 260 11.63 -3.57 -11.51
CA ASP A 260 11.74 -3.82 -12.95
C ASP A 260 11.63 -2.51 -13.75
N LEU A 261 12.32 -2.47 -14.89
CA LEU A 261 12.30 -1.38 -15.86
C LEU A 261 11.62 -1.83 -17.15
N PHE A 262 10.94 -0.90 -17.80
CA PHE A 262 10.19 -1.11 -19.04
C PHE A 262 10.62 -0.07 -20.06
N ILE A 263 10.87 -0.51 -21.29
CA ILE A 263 11.13 0.38 -22.43
C ILE A 263 10.23 -0.01 -23.60
N GLU A 264 9.97 0.96 -24.48
CA GLU A 264 9.23 0.74 -25.73
C GLU A 264 10.20 0.89 -26.91
N ARG A 265 10.11 -0.06 -27.86
CA ARG A 265 10.92 -0.08 -29.08
C ARG A 265 10.08 -0.47 -30.28
N GLU A 266 10.33 0.23 -31.38
CA GLU A 266 9.74 -0.05 -32.67
C GLU A 266 10.70 -0.91 -33.48
N ILE A 267 10.17 -1.98 -34.08
CA ILE A 267 10.90 -2.88 -34.97
C ILE A 267 10.06 -3.11 -36.22
N SER A 268 10.73 -3.32 -37.35
CA SER A 268 10.07 -3.68 -38.60
C SER A 268 9.51 -5.11 -38.54
N LEU A 269 8.49 -5.40 -39.36
CA LEU A 269 7.99 -6.76 -39.54
C LEU A 269 9.10 -7.75 -39.92
N SER A 270 10.09 -7.32 -40.72
CA SER A 270 11.24 -8.16 -41.09
C SER A 270 12.13 -8.49 -39.89
N GLU A 271 12.37 -7.52 -39.01
CA GLU A 271 13.16 -7.72 -37.78
C GLU A 271 12.42 -8.62 -36.79
N ALA A 272 11.10 -8.48 -36.70
CA ALA A 272 10.27 -9.34 -35.85
C ALA A 272 10.25 -10.81 -36.32
N LEU A 273 10.37 -11.06 -37.63
CA LEU A 273 10.33 -12.41 -38.22
C LEU A 273 11.72 -13.05 -38.41
N CYS A 274 12.71 -12.26 -38.81
CA CYS A 274 14.06 -12.73 -39.16
C CYS A 274 15.07 -12.53 -38.02
N GLY A 275 14.68 -11.80 -36.98
CA GLY A 275 15.54 -11.41 -35.87
C GLY A 275 16.17 -10.03 -36.07
N PHE A 276 16.68 -9.47 -34.97
CA PHE A 276 17.28 -8.15 -34.93
C PHE A 276 18.45 -8.08 -33.94
N ALA A 277 19.24 -7.01 -34.06
CA ALA A 277 20.25 -6.64 -33.08
C ALA A 277 20.18 -5.14 -32.84
N MET A 278 20.13 -4.71 -31.57
CA MET A 278 20.11 -3.30 -31.21
C MET A 278 21.05 -2.99 -30.05
N ASP A 279 21.58 -1.77 -30.04
CA ASP A 279 22.34 -1.23 -28.91
C ASP A 279 21.39 -0.49 -27.97
N LEU A 280 21.50 -0.77 -26.67
CA LEU A 280 20.78 -0.06 -25.62
C LEU A 280 21.74 0.46 -24.56
N THR A 281 21.64 1.74 -24.21
CA THR A 281 22.41 2.31 -23.10
C THR A 281 21.60 2.19 -21.81
N THR A 282 22.13 1.53 -20.79
CA THR A 282 21.50 1.40 -19.47
C THR A 282 21.66 2.67 -18.65
N LEU A 283 20.89 2.79 -17.55
CA LEU A 283 21.02 3.90 -16.57
C LEU A 283 22.44 3.99 -15.96
N ASP A 284 23.19 2.89 -15.98
CA ASP A 284 24.57 2.81 -15.52
C ASP A 284 25.55 3.49 -16.48
N GLY A 285 25.13 3.68 -17.75
CA GLY A 285 25.98 4.08 -18.87
C GLY A 285 26.64 2.91 -19.59
N ARG A 286 26.29 1.65 -19.26
CA ARG A 286 26.76 0.47 -20.00
C ARG A 286 25.99 0.34 -21.31
N LYS A 287 26.65 -0.11 -22.38
CA LYS A 287 25.99 -0.46 -23.64
C LYS A 287 25.72 -1.95 -23.68
N LEU A 288 24.47 -2.32 -23.89
CA LEU A 288 24.01 -3.69 -24.09
C LEU A 288 23.73 -3.91 -25.57
N LEU A 289 24.25 -4.99 -26.12
CA LEU A 289 23.90 -5.47 -27.46
C LEU A 289 22.84 -6.56 -27.32
N ILE A 290 21.58 -6.19 -27.58
CA ILE A 290 20.43 -7.07 -27.46
C ILE A 290 20.19 -7.74 -28.81
N LYS A 291 20.12 -9.08 -28.82
CA LYS A 291 19.92 -9.91 -30.02
C LYS A 291 18.85 -10.95 -29.78
N THR A 292 18.09 -11.27 -30.82
CA THR A 292 17.17 -12.41 -30.86
C THR A 292 17.89 -13.69 -31.24
N GLU A 293 17.38 -14.84 -30.78
CA GLU A 293 17.88 -16.13 -31.25
C GLU A 293 17.37 -16.43 -32.68
N PRO A 294 18.16 -17.12 -33.53
CA PRO A 294 17.72 -17.49 -34.86
C PRO A 294 16.43 -18.35 -34.82
N GLY A 295 15.40 -17.91 -35.54
CA GLY A 295 14.10 -18.59 -35.61
C GLY A 295 13.10 -18.16 -34.52
N GLU A 296 13.49 -17.27 -33.61
CA GLU A 296 12.58 -16.66 -32.65
C GLU A 296 11.73 -15.55 -33.31
N VAL A 297 10.42 -15.63 -33.18
CA VAL A 297 9.49 -14.64 -33.73
C VAL A 297 8.96 -13.73 -32.62
N ILE A 298 9.13 -12.43 -32.79
CA ILE A 298 8.59 -11.42 -31.87
C ILE A 298 7.15 -11.14 -32.23
N LYS A 299 6.27 -11.26 -31.24
CA LYS A 299 4.84 -10.96 -31.37
C LYS A 299 4.54 -9.61 -30.71
N PRO A 300 3.57 -8.85 -31.25
CA PRO A 300 3.12 -7.64 -30.57
C PRO A 300 2.41 -8.03 -29.28
N VAL A 301 2.76 -7.36 -28.18
CA VAL A 301 2.15 -7.60 -26.86
C VAL A 301 1.06 -6.57 -26.63
N ALA A 302 -0.19 -7.02 -26.58
CA ALA A 302 -1.37 -6.17 -26.31
C ALA A 302 -1.53 -5.84 -24.81
N TYR A 303 -0.83 -6.58 -23.93
CA TYR A 303 -0.85 -6.33 -22.50
C TYR A 303 -0.06 -5.06 -22.14
N ASP A 304 -0.68 -4.19 -21.33
CA ASP A 304 0.01 -3.05 -20.73
C ASP A 304 0.49 -3.41 -19.31
N PRO A 305 1.81 -3.64 -19.11
CA PRO A 305 2.34 -3.97 -17.80
C PRO A 305 2.36 -2.77 -16.84
N LEU A 306 2.21 -1.54 -17.33
CA LEU A 306 2.24 -0.33 -16.50
C LEU A 306 0.84 0.18 -16.15
N GLY A 307 -0.18 -0.36 -16.82
CA GLY A 307 -1.57 -0.12 -16.47
C GLY A 307 -1.91 -0.60 -15.06
N GLU A 308 -3.00 -0.06 -14.53
CA GLU A 308 -3.58 -0.54 -13.28
C GLU A 308 -3.90 -2.04 -13.46
N ALA A 309 -3.40 -2.87 -12.53
CA ALA A 309 -3.78 -4.27 -12.53
C ALA A 309 -5.32 -4.31 -12.43
N PRO A 310 -6.03 -5.10 -13.25
CA PRO A 310 -7.48 -5.17 -13.16
C PRO A 310 -7.82 -5.56 -11.72
N GLU A 311 -8.37 -4.61 -10.96
CA GLU A 311 -8.61 -4.77 -9.52
C GLU A 311 -9.67 -5.86 -9.23
N SER A 312 -10.35 -6.31 -10.28
CA SER A 312 -11.32 -7.39 -10.28
C SER A 312 -10.83 -8.52 -11.19
N ALA A 313 -10.97 -9.75 -10.72
CA ALA A 313 -10.75 -10.91 -11.59
C ALA A 313 -11.64 -10.78 -12.83
N THR A 314 -11.10 -11.07 -14.00
CA THR A 314 -11.87 -11.01 -15.26
C THR A 314 -12.83 -12.18 -15.31
N TRP A 315 -14.07 -11.93 -15.73
CA TRP A 315 -15.13 -12.95 -15.80
C TRP A 315 -15.61 -13.10 -17.24
N SER A 316 -15.74 -14.35 -17.70
CA SER A 316 -16.46 -14.66 -18.93
C SER A 316 -17.92 -14.90 -18.60
N VAL A 317 -18.82 -14.26 -19.36
CA VAL A 317 -20.27 -14.34 -19.17
C VAL A 317 -20.87 -15.14 -20.31
N PHE A 318 -21.66 -16.16 -19.98
CA PHE A 318 -22.39 -16.95 -20.95
C PHE A 318 -23.87 -16.95 -20.59
N GLU A 319 -24.67 -16.34 -21.45
CA GLU A 319 -26.13 -16.36 -21.34
C GLU A 319 -26.69 -17.74 -21.70
N ASN A 320 -27.83 -18.08 -21.11
CA ASN A 320 -28.53 -19.36 -21.32
C ASN A 320 -27.62 -20.58 -21.17
N SER A 321 -26.72 -20.56 -20.19
CA SER A 321 -25.69 -21.57 -19.96
C SER A 321 -25.58 -21.91 -18.47
N ASP A 322 -25.30 -23.19 -18.18
CA ASP A 322 -25.12 -23.74 -16.82
C ASP A 322 -24.03 -24.84 -16.85
N CYS A 323 -23.56 -25.28 -15.69
CA CYS A 323 -22.63 -26.41 -15.52
C CYS A 323 -23.23 -27.46 -14.55
N PRO A 324 -24.26 -28.21 -14.97
CA PRO A 324 -24.98 -29.13 -14.09
C PRO A 324 -24.14 -30.31 -13.62
N SER A 325 -23.11 -30.70 -14.39
CA SER A 325 -22.20 -31.81 -14.05
C SER A 325 -21.17 -31.46 -12.97
N LEU A 326 -21.03 -30.19 -12.60
CA LEU A 326 -20.08 -29.75 -11.57
C LEU A 326 -20.72 -29.70 -10.18
N GLU A 327 -19.93 -30.01 -9.16
CA GLU A 327 -20.34 -30.01 -7.76
C GLU A 327 -20.69 -28.60 -7.25
N ASN A 328 -21.80 -28.49 -6.51
CA ASN A 328 -22.23 -27.26 -5.88
C ASN A 328 -21.46 -27.04 -4.59
N ALA A 329 -20.69 -25.97 -4.49
CA ALA A 329 -19.92 -25.64 -3.30
C ALA A 329 -20.69 -24.74 -2.32
N ALA A 330 -21.54 -23.86 -2.85
CA ALA A 330 -22.37 -22.96 -2.06
C ALA A 330 -23.58 -22.47 -2.87
N VAL A 331 -24.63 -22.05 -2.18
CA VAL A 331 -25.81 -21.39 -2.78
C VAL A 331 -26.07 -20.11 -1.99
N ALA A 332 -26.38 -19.02 -2.70
CA ALA A 332 -26.76 -17.75 -2.10
C ALA A 332 -28.07 -17.24 -2.72
N GLU A 333 -28.93 -16.63 -1.90
CA GLU A 333 -30.19 -16.01 -2.33
C GLU A 333 -29.94 -14.54 -2.74
N THR A 334 -29.05 -14.36 -3.72
CA THR A 334 -28.74 -13.05 -4.30
C THR A 334 -28.22 -13.25 -5.73
N GLU A 335 -28.49 -12.29 -6.60
CA GLU A 335 -27.88 -12.16 -7.94
C GLU A 335 -26.97 -10.93 -8.05
N ASP A 336 -26.65 -10.29 -6.91
CA ASP A 336 -25.72 -9.17 -6.90
C ASP A 336 -24.33 -9.64 -7.35
N LEU A 337 -23.97 -9.26 -8.57
CA LEU A 337 -22.73 -9.65 -9.21
C LEU A 337 -21.51 -9.14 -8.45
N ALA A 338 -21.58 -7.95 -7.83
CA ALA A 338 -20.44 -7.41 -7.09
C ALA A 338 -20.18 -8.25 -5.83
N VAL A 339 -21.25 -8.66 -5.14
CA VAL A 339 -21.15 -9.53 -3.96
C VAL A 339 -20.67 -10.92 -4.36
N CYS A 340 -21.25 -11.53 -5.41
CA CYS A 340 -20.87 -12.87 -5.87
C CYS A 340 -19.42 -12.92 -6.36
N LYS A 341 -19.00 -11.96 -7.19
CA LYS A 341 -17.63 -11.85 -7.68
C LYS A 341 -16.65 -11.59 -6.54
N LYS A 342 -17.02 -10.74 -5.56
CA LYS A 342 -16.17 -10.49 -4.37
C LYS A 342 -16.06 -11.73 -3.50
N ALA A 343 -17.15 -12.49 -3.30
CA ALA A 343 -17.14 -13.72 -2.51
C ALA A 343 -16.16 -14.75 -3.07
N VAL A 344 -16.09 -14.90 -4.39
CA VAL A 344 -15.16 -15.80 -5.09
C VAL A 344 -13.74 -15.26 -5.18
N SER A 345 -13.55 -13.98 -5.53
CA SER A 345 -12.20 -13.44 -5.81
C SER A 345 -11.43 -12.90 -4.59
N LYS A 346 -12.15 -12.38 -3.58
CA LYS A 346 -11.56 -11.68 -2.42
C LYS A 346 -12.22 -12.03 -1.08
N GLY A 347 -13.23 -12.91 -1.07
CA GLY A 347 -14.08 -13.20 0.08
C GLY A 347 -13.98 -14.64 0.55
N GLN A 348 -15.05 -15.10 1.21
CA GLN A 348 -15.11 -16.40 1.90
C GLN A 348 -14.83 -17.62 1.00
N LEU A 349 -15.03 -17.50 -0.31
CA LEU A 349 -14.90 -18.61 -1.26
C LEU A 349 -13.55 -18.63 -2.00
N LYS A 350 -12.67 -17.64 -1.80
CA LYS A 350 -11.39 -17.49 -2.51
C LYS A 350 -10.47 -18.71 -2.42
N GLY A 351 -10.47 -19.40 -1.28
CA GLY A 351 -9.63 -20.59 -1.04
C GLY A 351 -10.32 -21.92 -1.31
N LYS A 352 -11.57 -21.92 -1.81
CA LYS A 352 -12.39 -23.14 -1.94
C LYS A 352 -12.39 -23.75 -3.35
N GLY A 353 -11.50 -23.29 -4.24
CA GLY A 353 -11.43 -23.80 -5.61
C GLY A 353 -12.71 -23.54 -6.41
N ILE A 354 -13.34 -22.38 -6.24
CA ILE A 354 -14.53 -21.99 -6.98
C ILE A 354 -14.12 -21.31 -8.29
N GLY A 355 -14.41 -21.97 -9.41
CA GLY A 355 -14.07 -21.50 -10.75
C GLY A 355 -15.22 -20.81 -11.49
N CYS A 356 -16.48 -21.05 -11.09
CA CYS A 356 -17.63 -20.39 -11.69
C CYS A 356 -18.83 -20.30 -10.74
N PHE A 357 -19.79 -19.45 -11.09
CA PHE A 357 -21.11 -19.42 -10.47
C PHE A 357 -22.20 -19.21 -11.51
N VAL A 358 -23.40 -19.68 -11.20
CA VAL A 358 -24.57 -19.60 -12.08
C VAL A 358 -25.69 -18.86 -11.37
N CYS A 359 -26.19 -17.81 -11.99
CA CYS A 359 -27.35 -17.05 -11.50
C CYS A 359 -28.62 -17.53 -12.19
N ARG A 360 -29.67 -17.79 -11.42
CA ARG A 360 -31.00 -18.18 -11.90
C ARG A 360 -32.07 -17.85 -10.87
N ASN A 361 -33.09 -17.09 -11.28
CA ASN A 361 -34.31 -16.82 -10.51
C ASN A 361 -34.06 -16.32 -9.07
N GLY A 362 -33.16 -15.35 -8.90
CA GLY A 362 -32.82 -14.77 -7.60
C GLY A 362 -31.85 -15.62 -6.78
N LYS A 363 -31.31 -16.70 -7.33
CA LYS A 363 -30.37 -17.61 -6.65
C LYS A 363 -29.07 -17.74 -7.43
N THR A 364 -27.96 -17.71 -6.71
CA THR A 364 -26.63 -17.96 -7.26
C THR A 364 -26.06 -19.26 -6.69
N VAL A 365 -25.64 -20.16 -7.58
CA VAL A 365 -24.98 -21.42 -7.23
C VAL A 365 -23.51 -21.33 -7.60
N PHE A 366 -22.63 -21.47 -6.61
CA PHE A 366 -21.18 -21.50 -6.78
C PHE A 366 -20.71 -22.93 -7.02
N LYS A 367 -19.85 -23.14 -8.02
CA LYS A 367 -19.36 -24.46 -8.44
C LYS A 367 -17.89 -24.63 -8.10
N GLN A 368 -17.54 -25.74 -7.45
CA GLN A 368 -16.14 -26.08 -7.17
C GLN A 368 -15.51 -26.70 -8.41
N CYS A 369 -14.65 -25.95 -9.09
CA CYS A 369 -14.05 -26.33 -10.37
C CYS A 369 -12.89 -25.39 -10.74
N THR A 370 -12.07 -25.80 -11.69
CA THR A 370 -11.17 -24.89 -12.41
C THR A 370 -11.91 -24.18 -13.56
N THR A 371 -11.32 -23.11 -14.10
CA THR A 371 -11.84 -22.42 -15.29
C THR A 371 -12.02 -23.38 -16.48
N GLU A 372 -11.07 -24.30 -16.68
CA GLU A 372 -11.10 -25.29 -17.76
C GLU A 372 -12.27 -26.27 -17.58
N GLN A 373 -12.44 -26.80 -16.37
CA GLN A 373 -13.55 -27.70 -16.03
C GLN A 373 -14.91 -27.03 -16.22
N ALA A 374 -15.03 -25.73 -15.88
CA ALA A 374 -16.26 -24.95 -16.12
C ALA A 374 -16.58 -24.81 -17.61
N MET A 375 -15.56 -24.60 -18.45
CA MET A 375 -15.73 -24.48 -19.90
C MET A 375 -16.10 -25.81 -20.55
N GLU A 376 -15.52 -26.93 -20.11
CA GLU A 376 -15.85 -28.28 -20.59
C GLU A 376 -17.25 -28.73 -20.14
N ALA A 377 -17.64 -28.41 -18.90
CA ALA A 377 -18.93 -28.75 -18.32
C ALA A 377 -20.09 -27.83 -18.76
N LYS A 378 -19.82 -26.81 -19.58
CA LYS A 378 -20.81 -25.84 -20.02
C LYS A 378 -21.89 -26.51 -20.87
N ALA A 379 -23.14 -26.44 -20.42
CA ALA A 379 -24.32 -26.96 -21.10
C ALA A 379 -25.36 -25.84 -21.31
N PRO A 380 -26.16 -25.89 -22.40
CA PRO A 380 -27.24 -24.94 -22.61
C PRO A 380 -28.33 -25.11 -21.54
N SER A 381 -28.76 -24.00 -20.94
CA SER A 381 -29.79 -23.97 -19.90
C SER A 381 -30.54 -22.64 -19.95
N SER A 382 -31.80 -22.68 -20.38
CA SER A 382 -32.63 -21.47 -20.57
C SER A 382 -32.88 -20.76 -19.24
N GLY A 383 -32.64 -19.44 -19.22
CA GLY A 383 -32.84 -18.60 -18.03
C GLY A 383 -31.77 -18.73 -16.95
N ALA A 384 -30.62 -19.34 -17.26
CA ALA A 384 -29.44 -19.37 -16.40
C ALA A 384 -28.29 -18.57 -17.04
N THR A 385 -27.58 -17.80 -16.22
CA THR A 385 -26.38 -17.07 -16.67
C THR A 385 -25.15 -17.59 -15.93
N LEU A 386 -24.21 -18.14 -16.68
CA LEU A 386 -22.95 -18.68 -16.17
C LEU A 386 -21.87 -17.61 -16.18
N TYR A 387 -21.24 -17.42 -15.01
CA TYR A 387 -20.08 -16.55 -14.82
C TYR A 387 -18.88 -17.42 -14.50
N VAL A 388 -17.93 -17.48 -15.44
CA VAL A 388 -16.68 -18.23 -15.26
C VAL A 388 -15.57 -17.28 -14.89
N LEU A 389 -14.89 -17.55 -13.78
CA LEU A 389 -13.68 -16.85 -13.38
C LEU A 389 -12.60 -17.17 -14.40
N GLN A 390 -12.07 -16.17 -15.10
CA GLN A 390 -10.89 -16.41 -15.93
C GLN A 390 -9.71 -16.68 -15.00
N ASP A 391 -8.99 -17.76 -15.27
CA ASP A 391 -7.76 -18.04 -14.55
C ASP A 391 -6.82 -16.83 -14.72
N PRO A 392 -6.37 -16.20 -13.62
CA PRO A 392 -5.38 -15.14 -13.70
C PRO A 392 -4.11 -15.57 -14.44
N GLU A 393 -3.86 -16.86 -14.59
CA GLU A 393 -2.76 -17.45 -15.36
C GLU A 393 -3.13 -17.82 -16.81
N ALA A 394 -4.41 -17.86 -17.21
CA ALA A 394 -4.81 -18.12 -18.61
C ALA A 394 -4.35 -17.03 -19.58
N THR A 395 -4.07 -15.83 -19.09
CA THR A 395 -3.46 -14.74 -19.87
C THR A 395 -1.93 -14.73 -19.76
N LYS A 396 -1.30 -15.73 -19.14
CA LYS A 396 0.17 -15.77 -18.99
C LYS A 396 0.86 -15.66 -20.34
N ASP A 397 0.44 -16.45 -21.33
CA ASP A 397 1.02 -16.44 -22.67
C ASP A 397 0.82 -15.10 -23.39
N THR A 398 -0.30 -14.42 -23.16
CA THR A 398 -0.59 -13.10 -23.74
C THR A 398 0.09 -11.94 -23.00
N ARG A 399 0.60 -12.19 -21.80
CA ARG A 399 1.38 -11.25 -20.97
C ARG A 399 2.88 -11.51 -21.03
N MET A 400 3.34 -12.58 -21.70
CA MET A 400 4.77 -12.84 -21.84
C MET A 400 5.42 -11.73 -22.67
N MET A 401 6.51 -11.19 -22.14
CA MET A 401 7.27 -10.11 -22.74
C MET A 401 8.73 -10.50 -22.81
N MET A 402 9.42 -9.96 -23.81
CA MET A 402 10.87 -10.08 -23.93
C MET A 402 11.54 -9.28 -22.81
N ALA A 403 12.55 -9.87 -22.18
CA ALA A 403 13.25 -9.25 -21.06
C ALA A 403 14.74 -9.55 -21.06
N VAL A 404 15.53 -8.57 -20.65
CA VAL A 404 16.94 -8.74 -20.28
C VAL A 404 17.00 -8.93 -18.77
N LYS A 405 17.35 -10.14 -18.36
CA LYS A 405 17.38 -10.53 -16.95
C LYS A 405 18.47 -9.77 -16.20
N GLY A 406 18.13 -9.20 -15.04
CA GLY A 406 19.09 -8.54 -14.15
C GLY A 406 19.52 -7.12 -14.55
N GLU A 407 18.93 -6.54 -15.60
CA GLU A 407 19.24 -5.17 -16.06
C GLU A 407 18.17 -4.14 -15.62
N GLY A 408 17.40 -4.45 -14.57
CA GLY A 408 16.50 -3.50 -13.89
C GLY A 408 17.18 -2.70 -12.78
N LEU A 409 16.39 -2.15 -11.85
CA LEU A 409 16.94 -1.41 -10.71
C LEU A 409 17.45 -2.36 -9.62
N PRO A 410 18.48 -1.96 -8.86
CA PRO A 410 18.93 -2.72 -7.70
C PRO A 410 17.84 -2.74 -6.62
N ARG A 411 17.75 -3.82 -5.84
CA ARG A 411 16.80 -3.91 -4.73
C ARG A 411 17.33 -3.17 -3.51
N LEU A 412 16.49 -2.35 -2.88
CA LEU A 412 16.86 -1.55 -1.71
C LEU A 412 17.52 -2.36 -0.57
N LYS A 413 16.99 -3.57 -0.29
CA LYS A 413 17.49 -4.44 0.78
C LYS A 413 18.55 -5.45 0.31
N ALA A 414 18.72 -5.61 -1.00
CA ALA A 414 19.65 -6.54 -1.61
C ALA A 414 20.30 -5.88 -2.84
N PRO A 415 21.28 -4.97 -2.64
CA PRO A 415 21.80 -4.13 -3.73
C PRO A 415 22.51 -4.90 -4.86
N PHE A 416 22.85 -6.17 -4.64
CA PHE A 416 23.46 -7.06 -5.62
C PHE A 416 22.43 -7.84 -6.44
N GLU A 417 21.16 -7.78 -6.05
CA GLU A 417 20.04 -8.28 -6.84
C GLU A 417 19.40 -7.11 -7.57
N SER A 418 19.28 -7.24 -8.88
CA SER A 418 18.57 -6.27 -9.71
C SER A 418 17.27 -6.88 -10.23
N GLY A 419 16.28 -6.03 -10.50
CA GLY A 419 15.13 -6.39 -11.31
C GLY A 419 15.52 -6.69 -12.75
N ASN A 420 14.52 -6.81 -13.61
CA ASN A 420 14.69 -7.09 -15.03
C ASN A 420 14.36 -5.86 -15.86
N LEU A 421 14.87 -5.85 -17.08
CA LEU A 421 14.51 -4.88 -18.10
C LEU A 421 13.57 -5.55 -19.12
N PHE A 422 12.31 -5.16 -19.12
CA PHE A 422 11.32 -5.59 -20.10
C PHE A 422 11.30 -4.65 -21.30
N ILE A 423 11.16 -5.22 -22.49
CA ILE A 423 11.13 -4.48 -23.75
C ILE A 423 9.80 -4.77 -24.43
N LYS A 424 8.99 -3.73 -24.61
CA LYS A 424 7.74 -3.77 -25.36
C LYS A 424 8.04 -3.43 -26.80
N PHE A 425 7.83 -4.39 -27.69
CA PHE A 425 8.00 -4.20 -29.13
C PHE A 425 6.69 -3.78 -29.80
N THR A 426 6.74 -2.67 -30.53
CA THR A 426 5.72 -2.25 -31.50
C THR A 426 6.22 -2.66 -32.88
N ILE A 427 5.40 -3.39 -33.64
CA ILE A 427 5.80 -3.89 -34.97
C ILE A 427 5.25 -2.95 -36.05
N GLU A 428 6.15 -2.38 -36.83
CA GLU A 428 5.81 -1.58 -38.00
C GLU A 428 5.64 -2.47 -39.23
N PHE A 429 4.46 -2.40 -39.84
CA PHE A 429 4.18 -3.08 -41.11
C PHE A 429 4.60 -2.19 -42.29
N PRO A 430 5.13 -2.77 -43.37
CA PRO A 430 5.43 -2.02 -44.58
C PRO A 430 4.14 -1.43 -45.18
N THR A 431 4.23 -0.22 -45.72
CA THR A 431 3.07 0.49 -46.30
C THR A 431 2.54 -0.18 -47.57
N SER A 432 3.41 -0.85 -48.32
CA SER A 432 3.04 -1.62 -49.52
C SER A 432 4.06 -2.72 -49.78
N ILE A 433 3.64 -3.76 -50.52
CA ILE A 433 4.50 -4.88 -50.96
C ILE A 433 4.38 -5.00 -52.48
N SER A 434 5.50 -5.21 -53.16
CA SER A 434 5.53 -5.42 -54.62
C SER A 434 4.78 -6.68 -55.02
N VAL A 435 4.02 -6.61 -56.11
CA VAL A 435 3.25 -7.76 -56.64
C VAL A 435 4.17 -8.94 -57.01
N ALA A 436 5.41 -8.66 -57.40
CA ALA A 436 6.39 -9.69 -57.76
C ALA A 436 6.83 -10.56 -56.56
N ASP A 437 6.79 -10.02 -55.35
CA ASP A 437 7.28 -10.70 -54.13
C ASP A 437 6.17 -11.51 -53.42
N LEU A 438 4.90 -11.24 -53.75
CA LEU A 438 3.74 -11.90 -53.15
C LEU A 438 3.79 -13.44 -53.25
N PRO A 439 4.16 -14.06 -54.40
CA PRO A 439 4.23 -15.52 -54.49
C PRO A 439 5.29 -16.12 -53.54
N ALA A 440 6.44 -15.46 -53.40
CA ALA A 440 7.50 -15.89 -52.48
C ALA A 440 7.05 -15.78 -51.02
N LEU A 441 6.38 -14.68 -50.67
CA LEU A 441 5.85 -14.46 -49.33
C LEU A 441 4.77 -15.49 -48.97
N LYS A 442 3.85 -15.80 -49.90
CA LYS A 442 2.79 -16.81 -49.72
C LYS A 442 3.37 -18.21 -49.49
N LYS A 443 4.49 -18.53 -50.14
CA LYS A 443 5.21 -19.79 -49.94
C LYS A 443 5.82 -19.89 -48.54
N LEU A 444 6.29 -18.77 -47.98
CA LEU A 444 6.94 -18.73 -46.66
C LEU A 444 5.93 -18.68 -45.50
N LEU A 445 4.87 -17.88 -45.61
CA LEU A 445 3.89 -17.66 -44.53
C LEU A 445 2.75 -18.69 -44.51
N GLY A 446 2.64 -19.50 -45.56
CA GLY A 446 1.61 -20.53 -45.69
C GLY A 446 0.32 -20.04 -46.37
N PRO A 447 -0.67 -20.93 -46.54
CA PRO A 447 -1.91 -20.62 -47.23
C PRO A 447 -2.78 -19.63 -46.45
N PRO A 448 -3.62 -18.83 -47.14
CA PRO A 448 -4.55 -17.94 -46.47
C PRO A 448 -5.53 -18.73 -45.59
N LYS A 449 -5.72 -18.28 -44.35
CA LYS A 449 -6.66 -18.91 -43.40
C LYS A 449 -8.11 -18.84 -43.87
N ILE A 450 -8.46 -17.73 -44.53
CA ILE A 450 -9.79 -17.50 -45.09
C ILE A 450 -9.73 -17.93 -46.56
N VAL A 451 -10.54 -18.93 -46.90
CA VAL A 451 -10.67 -19.43 -48.27
C VAL A 451 -12.08 -19.12 -48.74
N ALA A 452 -12.21 -18.36 -49.83
CA ALA A 452 -13.49 -18.07 -50.44
C ALA A 452 -14.13 -19.38 -50.94
N LYS A 453 -15.40 -19.58 -50.60
CA LYS A 453 -16.17 -20.74 -51.08
C LYS A 453 -16.75 -20.52 -52.46
N SER A 454 -17.11 -19.28 -52.76
CA SER A 454 -17.67 -18.85 -54.04
C SER A 454 -16.57 -18.30 -54.95
N LYS A 455 -16.81 -18.31 -56.27
CA LYS A 455 -15.86 -17.83 -57.27
C LYS A 455 -16.30 -16.48 -57.83
N GLU A 456 -15.33 -15.71 -58.32
CA GLU A 456 -15.65 -14.54 -59.14
C GLU A 456 -16.38 -15.03 -60.41
N GLY A 457 -17.62 -14.57 -60.61
CA GLY A 457 -18.46 -14.92 -61.76
C GLY A 457 -19.62 -15.86 -61.47
N ASP A 458 -19.83 -16.31 -60.23
CA ASP A 458 -21.08 -16.98 -59.85
C ASP A 458 -22.24 -15.95 -59.86
N ASP A 459 -23.43 -16.33 -60.34
CA ASP A 459 -24.57 -15.41 -60.58
C ASP A 459 -25.06 -14.67 -59.32
N GLU A 460 -24.74 -15.19 -58.12
CA GLU A 460 -25.09 -14.61 -56.81
C GLU A 460 -23.89 -13.98 -56.09
N VAL A 461 -22.76 -13.72 -56.77
CA VAL A 461 -21.53 -13.20 -56.15
C VAL A 461 -21.12 -11.86 -56.76
N GLU A 462 -21.20 -10.81 -55.95
CA GLU A 462 -20.66 -9.49 -56.27
C GLU A 462 -19.23 -9.34 -55.73
N VAL A 463 -18.29 -8.90 -56.59
CA VAL A 463 -16.90 -8.66 -56.21
C VAL A 463 -16.75 -7.23 -55.71
N VAL A 464 -16.41 -7.08 -54.42
CA VAL A 464 -16.21 -5.78 -53.77
C VAL A 464 -14.78 -5.63 -53.27
N ASN A 465 -14.22 -4.43 -53.41
CA ASN A 465 -12.90 -4.09 -52.90
C ASN A 465 -13.02 -3.34 -51.57
N LEU A 466 -12.08 -3.58 -50.66
CA LEU A 466 -12.01 -2.85 -49.40
C LEU A 466 -11.42 -1.45 -49.63
N THR A 467 -12.00 -0.46 -48.96
CA THR A 467 -11.51 0.92 -48.89
C THR A 467 -11.25 1.31 -47.44
N SER A 468 -10.17 2.04 -47.19
CA SER A 468 -9.89 2.60 -45.87
C SER A 468 -10.84 3.76 -45.58
N MET A 469 -11.59 3.68 -44.49
CA MET A 469 -12.51 4.71 -44.03
C MET A 469 -12.35 4.91 -42.52
N ASP A 470 -12.46 6.16 -42.05
CA ASP A 470 -12.51 6.45 -40.60
C ASP A 470 -13.94 6.24 -40.08
N PRO A 471 -14.17 5.27 -39.17
CA PRO A 471 -15.49 4.99 -38.64
C PRO A 471 -16.08 6.15 -37.84
N VAL A 472 -15.26 7.01 -37.23
CA VAL A 472 -15.76 8.16 -36.46
C VAL A 472 -16.26 9.25 -37.39
N ALA A 473 -15.50 9.57 -38.44
CA ALA A 473 -15.93 10.51 -39.47
C ALA A 473 -17.22 10.01 -40.16
N SER A 474 -17.24 8.74 -40.55
CA SER A 474 -18.43 8.12 -41.15
C SER A 474 -19.65 8.20 -40.21
N PHE A 475 -19.49 7.88 -38.92
CA PHE A 475 -20.60 7.98 -37.97
C PHE A 475 -21.10 9.43 -37.78
N LYS A 476 -20.18 10.41 -37.74
CA LYS A 476 -20.53 11.84 -37.65
C LYS A 476 -21.33 12.33 -38.86
N GLU A 477 -21.04 11.83 -40.06
CA GLU A 477 -21.82 12.17 -41.27
C GLU A 477 -23.29 11.71 -41.19
N TYR A 478 -23.57 10.69 -40.38
CA TYR A 478 -24.94 10.19 -40.15
C TYR A 478 -25.59 10.78 -38.89
N GLN A 479 -24.88 11.59 -38.10
CA GLN A 479 -25.53 12.33 -37.03
C GLN A 479 -26.37 13.45 -37.65
N PRO A 480 -27.69 13.51 -37.39
CA PRO A 480 -28.48 14.65 -37.81
C PRO A 480 -27.84 15.89 -37.22
N ALA A 481 -27.71 16.95 -38.03
CA ALA A 481 -27.22 18.23 -37.53
C ALA A 481 -28.04 18.58 -36.28
N GLU A 482 -27.38 18.80 -35.14
CA GLU A 482 -28.04 19.37 -33.99
C GLU A 482 -28.66 20.69 -34.49
N GLU A 483 -30.00 20.77 -34.49
CA GLU A 483 -30.68 22.04 -34.72
C GLU A 483 -30.13 22.97 -33.64
N GLU A 484 -29.31 23.93 -34.06
CA GLU A 484 -28.91 25.05 -33.22
C GLU A 484 -30.21 25.73 -32.80
N HIS A 485 -30.73 25.36 -31.63
CA HIS A 485 -31.78 26.10 -30.98
C HIS A 485 -31.20 27.47 -30.66
N GLU A 486 -31.49 28.45 -31.53
CA GLU A 486 -31.36 29.87 -31.25
C GLU A 486 -32.25 30.22 -30.06
N ASP A 487 -31.75 30.01 -28.83
CA ASP A 487 -32.32 30.62 -27.63
C ASP A 487 -31.92 32.11 -27.58
N GLU A 488 -32.47 32.93 -28.49
CA GLU A 488 -32.57 34.38 -28.25
C GLU A 488 -33.72 34.63 -27.26
N GLY A 489 -33.39 34.44 -25.98
CA GLY A 489 -34.33 34.46 -24.86
C GLY A 489 -33.93 35.33 -23.67
N GLY A 490 -33.19 36.42 -23.89
CA GLY A 490 -33.29 37.65 -23.07
C GLY A 490 -32.65 37.67 -21.67
N GLY A 491 -31.92 38.76 -21.39
CA GLY A 491 -31.74 39.22 -20.01
C GLY A 491 -30.61 40.20 -19.76
N GLY A 492 -30.93 41.51 -19.77
CA GLY A 492 -30.36 42.40 -18.77
C GLY A 492 -29.96 43.80 -19.24
N GLY A 493 -30.73 44.81 -18.81
CA GLY A 493 -30.14 46.10 -18.43
C GLY A 493 -30.70 47.34 -19.12
N GLY A 494 -31.86 47.81 -18.68
CA GLY A 494 -32.37 49.13 -19.05
C GLY A 494 -33.28 49.69 -17.97
N GLY A 495 -32.70 50.05 -16.81
CA GLY A 495 -33.41 50.68 -15.71
C GLY A 495 -33.53 52.19 -15.85
N GLN A 496 -34.68 52.71 -15.40
CA GLN A 496 -35.01 54.07 -14.95
C GLN A 496 -35.51 55.13 -15.95
N ARG A 497 -36.84 55.38 -15.80
CA ARG A 497 -37.51 56.66 -15.46
C ARG A 497 -37.39 57.84 -16.45
N VAL A 498 -38.35 58.74 -16.65
CA VAL A 498 -39.78 58.97 -16.33
C VAL A 498 -40.09 60.30 -17.06
N GLN A 499 -41.29 60.36 -17.67
CA GLN A 499 -42.13 61.52 -18.00
C GLN A 499 -41.63 62.70 -18.88
N CYS A 500 -42.53 63.03 -19.81
CA CYS A 500 -42.70 64.32 -20.46
C CYS A 500 -42.78 65.48 -19.46
N ALA A 501 -42.21 66.64 -19.83
CA ALA A 501 -42.98 67.88 -20.07
C ALA A 501 -42.07 68.98 -20.66
N GLN A 502 -42.68 69.90 -21.40
CA GLN A 502 -42.10 71.17 -21.82
C GLN A 502 -41.72 72.06 -20.61
N GLN A 503 -40.75 72.94 -20.90
CA GLN A 503 -40.22 74.09 -20.14
C GLN A 503 -39.10 73.82 -19.14
#